data_AF-A0A7Y9I4X3-F1
#
_entry.id   AF-A0A7Y9I4X3-F1
#
_cell.length_a   1.000
_cell.length_b   1.000
_cell.length_c   1.000
_cell.angle_alpha   90.00
_cell.angle_beta   90.00
_cell.angle_gamma   90.00
#
_symmetry.space_group_name_H-M   'P 1'
#
loop_
_entity.id
_entity.type
_entity.pdbx_description
1 polymer ?
#
loop_
_entity_poly.entity_id
_entity_poly.type
_entity_poly.pdbx_seq_one_letter_code
_entity_poly.pdbx_strand_id
1 'polypeptide(L)'
;MTKSAITTTSVAPLRVARVTGRARSTSHEEIGPLTRQLFDRLMEPIMRQQVAMAGPPVATYELTTDGGLTVTACCPVGADTADVDGLELGELPGLERVAALRHSGSMAGVGATYEALQRWVAEQGLTTDGTAREVYLVSHPEPEERWQTEVQLPIS
;
A
#
# COMPACT_ATOMS: atom_id res chain seq x y z
N MET A 1 -9.51 21.70 -10.72
CA MET A 1 -9.11 20.42 -10.09
C MET A 1 -9.21 20.59 -8.58
N THR A 2 -10.12 19.88 -7.91
CA THR A 2 -10.27 19.95 -6.46
C THR A 2 -9.05 19.29 -5.84
N LYS A 3 -8.25 20.04 -5.07
CA LYS A 3 -7.11 19.49 -4.33
C LYS A 3 -7.68 18.52 -3.29
N SER A 4 -7.36 17.23 -3.37
CA SER A 4 -7.78 16.25 -2.37
C SER A 4 -7.31 16.72 -0.99
N ALA A 5 -8.22 16.73 -0.01
CA ALA A 5 -7.90 17.10 1.37
C ALA A 5 -7.24 15.91 2.09
N ILE A 6 -6.31 16.21 2.99
CA ILE A 6 -5.73 15.21 3.91
C ILE A 6 -6.77 14.91 4.99
N THR A 7 -7.01 13.64 5.27
CA THR A 7 -7.93 13.18 6.31
C THR A 7 -7.19 12.41 7.39
N THR A 8 -7.75 12.34 8.60
CA THR A 8 -7.26 11.45 9.65
C THR A 8 -8.33 10.46 10.07
N THR A 9 -7.98 9.17 10.11
CA THR A 9 -8.92 8.08 10.46
C THR A 9 -8.17 6.90 11.09
N SER A 10 -8.90 5.95 11.66
CA SER A 10 -8.41 4.60 11.95
C SER A 10 -8.57 3.68 10.74
N VAL A 11 -7.74 2.64 10.65
CA VAL A 11 -7.80 1.57 9.65
C VAL A 11 -8.01 0.24 10.37
N ALA A 12 -9.03 -0.53 9.94
CA ALA A 12 -9.29 -1.85 10.50
C ALA A 12 -8.24 -2.88 10.04
N PRO A 13 -7.97 -3.94 10.83
CA PRO A 13 -7.16 -5.06 10.36
C PRO A 13 -7.83 -5.75 9.17
N LEU A 14 -7.01 -6.35 8.31
CA LEU A 14 -7.46 -7.06 7.12
C LEU A 14 -6.89 -8.48 7.14
N ARG A 15 -7.72 -9.47 6.82
CA ARG A 15 -7.20 -10.79 6.41
C ARG A 15 -6.70 -10.67 4.98
N VAL A 16 -5.45 -11.06 4.74
CA VAL A 16 -4.79 -10.88 3.45
C VAL A 16 -4.08 -12.15 3.00
N ALA A 17 -4.04 -12.36 1.68
CA ALA A 17 -2.96 -13.10 1.05
C ALA A 17 -1.83 -12.12 0.74
N ARG A 18 -0.57 -12.51 0.95
CA ARG A 18 0.57 -11.59 0.79
C ARG A 18 1.82 -12.23 0.22
N VAL A 19 2.66 -11.38 -0.36
CA VAL A 19 4.06 -11.66 -0.72
C VAL A 19 4.94 -10.49 -0.34
N THR A 20 6.15 -10.80 0.09
CA THR A 20 7.14 -9.79 0.52
C THR A 20 8.36 -9.81 -0.39
N GLY A 21 8.94 -8.65 -0.60
CA GLY A 21 10.23 -8.44 -1.23
C GLY A 21 11.02 -7.35 -0.52
N ARG A 22 12.28 -7.16 -0.91
CA ARG A 22 13.17 -6.16 -0.30
C ARG A 22 13.89 -5.36 -1.38
N ALA A 23 13.83 -4.04 -1.27
CA ALA A 23 14.69 -3.12 -1.99
C ALA A 23 15.93 -2.80 -1.14
N ARG A 24 17.07 -2.55 -1.80
CA ARG A 24 18.33 -2.21 -1.12
C ARG A 24 18.39 -0.73 -0.77
N SER A 25 17.54 0.08 -1.38
CA SER A 25 17.40 1.50 -1.11
C SER A 25 15.94 1.93 -1.12
N THR A 26 15.68 3.15 -0.65
CA THR A 26 14.36 3.80 -0.72
C THR A 26 14.15 4.54 -2.05
N SER A 27 14.94 4.24 -3.08
CA SER A 27 14.84 4.94 -4.37
C SER A 27 13.60 4.47 -5.14
N HIS A 28 12.92 5.40 -5.80
CA HIS A 28 11.76 5.08 -6.64
C HIS A 28 12.11 4.12 -7.78
N GLU A 29 13.34 4.17 -8.29
CA GLU A 29 13.86 3.27 -9.34
C GLU A 29 13.96 1.82 -8.88
N GLU A 30 14.18 1.56 -7.59
CA GLU A 30 14.14 0.20 -7.03
C GLU A 30 12.74 -0.21 -6.55
N ILE A 31 12.04 0.69 -5.84
CA ILE A 31 10.75 0.37 -5.22
C ILE A 31 9.68 0.11 -6.28
N GLY A 32 9.54 0.98 -7.28
CA GLY A 32 8.47 0.88 -8.27
C GLY A 32 8.44 -0.45 -9.02
N PRO A 33 9.55 -0.89 -9.63
CA PRO A 33 9.65 -2.20 -10.27
C PRO A 33 9.42 -3.37 -9.31
N LEU A 34 9.95 -3.29 -8.08
CA LEU A 34 9.74 -4.33 -7.06
C LEU A 34 8.26 -4.45 -6.69
N THR A 35 7.59 -3.34 -6.40
CA THR A 35 6.15 -3.32 -6.06
C THR A 35 5.33 -3.93 -7.20
N ARG A 36 5.61 -3.58 -8.46
CA ARG A 36 4.96 -4.17 -9.63
C ARG A 36 5.17 -5.68 -9.70
N GLN A 37 6.41 -6.15 -9.58
CA GLN A 37 6.74 -7.57 -9.58
C GLN A 37 6.03 -8.33 -8.46
N LEU A 38 5.91 -7.74 -7.27
CA LEU A 38 5.21 -8.35 -6.14
C LEU A 38 3.70 -8.44 -6.41
N PHE A 39 3.09 -7.41 -7.00
CA PHE A 39 1.68 -7.49 -7.41
C PHE A 39 1.44 -8.52 -8.51
N ASP A 40 2.33 -8.65 -9.49
CA ASP A 40 2.21 -9.69 -10.52
C ASP A 40 2.23 -11.09 -9.88
N ARG A 41 3.16 -11.33 -8.95
CA ARG A 41 3.27 -12.59 -8.18
C ARG A 41 2.07 -12.83 -7.27
N LEU A 42 1.49 -11.77 -6.71
CA LEU A 42 0.32 -11.85 -5.84
C LEU A 42 -0.95 -12.16 -6.62
N MET A 43 -1.15 -11.46 -7.73
CA MET A 43 -2.42 -11.49 -8.47
C MET A 43 -2.55 -12.73 -9.36
N GLU A 44 -1.43 -13.31 -9.83
CA GLU A 44 -1.46 -14.55 -10.63
C GLU A 44 -2.23 -15.69 -9.94
N PRO A 45 -1.88 -16.14 -8.73
CA PRO A 45 -2.59 -17.24 -8.09
C PRO A 45 -4.00 -16.84 -7.63
N ILE A 46 -4.21 -15.58 -7.22
CA ILE A 46 -5.53 -15.05 -6.85
C ILE A 46 -6.51 -15.16 -8.03
N MET A 47 -6.09 -14.74 -9.22
CA MET A 47 -6.91 -14.80 -10.43
C MET A 47 -7.07 -16.24 -10.92
N ARG A 48 -5.99 -17.03 -10.94
CA ARG A 48 -6.02 -18.44 -11.39
C ARG A 48 -6.95 -19.30 -10.55
N GLN A 49 -6.96 -19.11 -9.23
CA GLN A 49 -7.82 -19.85 -8.30
C GLN A 49 -9.19 -19.18 -8.08
N GLN A 50 -9.46 -18.06 -8.76
CA GLN A 50 -10.70 -17.30 -8.65
C GLN A 50 -11.04 -16.90 -7.20
N VAL A 51 -10.01 -16.57 -6.42
CA VAL A 51 -10.18 -16.13 -5.03
C VAL A 51 -10.88 -14.78 -5.02
N ALA A 52 -12.01 -14.71 -4.32
CA ALA A 52 -12.76 -13.46 -4.19
C ALA A 52 -11.97 -12.46 -3.33
N MET A 53 -11.69 -11.30 -3.92
CA MET A 53 -11.06 -10.19 -3.20
C MET A 53 -12.09 -9.53 -2.28
N ALA A 54 -11.73 -9.35 -1.01
CA ALA A 54 -12.58 -8.71 0.01
C ALA A 54 -12.37 -7.19 0.09
N GLY A 55 -11.53 -6.62 -0.77
CA GLY A 55 -11.20 -5.20 -0.78
C GLY A 55 -10.11 -4.85 -1.79
N PRO A 56 -9.75 -3.56 -1.89
CA PRO A 56 -8.66 -3.11 -2.76
C PRO A 56 -7.31 -3.70 -2.33
N PRO A 57 -6.40 -4.02 -3.27
CA PRO A 57 -5.04 -4.42 -2.93
C PRO A 57 -4.32 -3.34 -2.12
N VAL A 58 -3.37 -3.76 -1.29
CA VAL A 58 -2.59 -2.88 -0.42
C VAL A 58 -1.11 -3.18 -0.59
N ALA A 59 -0.27 -2.16 -0.72
CA ALA A 59 1.17 -2.28 -0.52
C ALA A 59 1.55 -1.66 0.82
N THR A 60 2.44 -2.31 1.57
CA THR A 60 3.02 -1.75 2.78
C THR A 60 4.53 -1.63 2.67
N TYR A 61 5.07 -0.59 3.28
CA TYR A 61 6.47 -0.22 3.21
C TYR A 61 7.03 -0.04 4.61
N GLU A 62 8.14 -0.71 4.90
CA GLU A 62 8.82 -0.65 6.19
C GLU A 62 10.33 -0.50 5.98
N LEU A 63 10.92 0.52 6.61
CA LEU A 63 12.35 0.76 6.55
C LEU A 63 13.11 -0.36 7.26
N THR A 64 14.14 -0.86 6.60
CA THR A 64 15.04 -1.84 7.22
C THR A 64 16.20 -1.14 7.92
N THR A 65 16.78 -1.79 8.92
CA THR A 65 17.85 -1.21 9.75
C THR A 65 19.13 -0.85 8.97
N ASP A 66 19.32 -1.42 7.79
CA ASP A 66 20.42 -1.15 6.86
C ASP A 66 20.09 -0.06 5.81
N GLY A 67 18.94 0.62 5.92
CA GLY A 67 18.53 1.69 5.01
C GLY A 67 17.83 1.22 3.73
N GLY A 68 17.53 -0.08 3.62
CA GLY A 68 16.66 -0.62 2.59
C GLY A 68 15.16 -0.48 2.92
N LEU A 69 14.34 -1.17 2.15
CA LEU A 69 12.88 -1.14 2.32
C LEU A 69 12.31 -2.55 2.13
N THR A 70 11.53 -3.01 3.11
CA THR A 70 10.68 -4.18 2.94
C THR A 70 9.36 -3.74 2.32
N VAL A 71 8.99 -4.38 1.22
CA VAL A 71 7.73 -4.13 0.51
C VAL A 71 6.87 -5.37 0.62
N THR A 72 5.65 -5.23 1.10
CA THR A 72 4.67 -6.34 1.14
C THR A 72 3.45 -5.97 0.31
N ALA A 73 3.19 -6.75 -0.73
CA ALA A 73 1.97 -6.66 -1.52
C ALA A 73 0.91 -7.59 -0.90
N CYS A 74 -0.27 -7.06 -0.66
CA CYS A 74 -1.37 -7.72 0.03
C CYS A 74 -2.65 -7.65 -0.81
N CYS A 75 -3.39 -8.75 -0.83
CA CYS A 75 -4.73 -8.83 -1.37
C CYS A 75 -5.68 -9.17 -0.22
N PRO A 76 -6.65 -8.30 0.15
CA PRO A 76 -7.65 -8.66 1.13
C PRO A 76 -8.49 -9.84 0.63
N VAL A 77 -8.68 -10.85 1.49
CA VAL A 77 -9.40 -12.09 1.17
C VAL A 77 -10.48 -12.38 2.23
N GLY A 78 -11.44 -13.22 1.86
CA GLY A 78 -12.51 -13.64 2.77
C GLY A 78 -12.00 -14.45 3.97
N ALA A 79 -12.78 -14.46 5.05
CA ALA A 79 -12.48 -15.28 6.24
C ALA A 79 -12.36 -16.78 5.90
N ASP A 80 -13.15 -17.24 4.93
CA ASP A 80 -13.21 -18.66 4.52
C ASP A 80 -12.09 -19.05 3.53
N THR A 81 -11.24 -18.11 3.11
CA THR A 81 -10.06 -18.42 2.29
C THR A 81 -9.06 -19.20 3.15
N ALA A 82 -8.98 -20.51 2.90
CA ALA A 82 -8.15 -21.43 3.66
C ALA A 82 -6.70 -21.46 3.17
N ASP A 83 -6.49 -21.34 1.87
CA ASP A 83 -5.17 -21.33 1.22
C ASP A 83 -5.22 -20.58 -0.11
N VAL A 84 -4.07 -20.07 -0.55
CA VAL A 84 -3.86 -19.59 -1.91
C VAL A 84 -2.46 -19.97 -2.33
N ASP A 85 -2.34 -20.86 -3.34
CA ASP A 85 -1.05 -21.40 -3.79
C ASP A 85 0.09 -20.37 -3.84
N GLY A 86 1.16 -20.64 -3.10
CA GLY A 86 2.39 -19.85 -3.12
C GLY A 86 2.30 -18.48 -2.43
N LEU A 87 1.17 -18.15 -1.80
CA LEU A 87 0.98 -16.95 -1.01
C LEU A 87 0.91 -17.27 0.49
N GLU A 88 1.34 -16.33 1.30
CA GLU A 88 1.13 -16.40 2.74
C GLU A 88 -0.25 -15.81 3.09
N LEU A 89 -1.06 -16.55 3.84
CA LEU A 89 -2.27 -15.98 4.46
C LEU A 89 -1.96 -15.46 5.85
N GLY A 90 -2.44 -14.26 6.15
CA GLY A 90 -2.21 -13.64 7.45
C GLY A 90 -3.14 -12.47 7.73
N GLU A 91 -2.82 -11.76 8.80
CA GLU A 91 -3.45 -10.49 9.12
C GLU A 91 -2.49 -9.35 8.77
N LEU A 92 -3.01 -8.36 8.05
CA LEU A 92 -2.43 -7.03 7.99
C LEU A 92 -3.02 -6.23 9.16
N PRO A 93 -2.22 -5.81 10.16
CA PRO A 93 -2.74 -5.17 11.36
C PRO A 93 -3.57 -3.92 11.06
N GLY A 94 -4.48 -3.56 11.96
CA GLY A 94 -5.11 -2.24 11.93
C GLY A 94 -4.10 -1.13 12.25
N LEU A 95 -4.52 0.12 12.04
CA LEU A 95 -3.79 1.31 12.48
C LEU A 95 -4.77 2.21 13.23
N GLU A 96 -4.44 2.57 14.47
CA GLU A 96 -5.32 3.39 15.31
C GLU A 96 -5.57 4.77 14.70
N ARG A 97 -4.53 5.34 14.06
CA ARG A 97 -4.61 6.64 13.44
C ARG A 97 -3.64 6.76 12.27
N VAL A 98 -4.17 7.20 11.13
CA VAL A 98 -3.40 7.51 9.91
C VAL A 98 -3.74 8.89 9.40
N ALA A 99 -2.78 9.55 8.75
CA ALA A 99 -3.01 10.64 7.81
C ALA A 99 -3.11 10.05 6.41
N ALA A 100 -4.21 10.33 5.70
CA ALA A 100 -4.48 9.77 4.39
C ALA A 100 -4.62 10.86 3.32
N LEU A 101 -4.08 10.61 2.13
CA LEU A 101 -4.23 11.48 0.97
C LEU A 101 -4.37 10.64 -0.31
N ARG A 102 -5.36 11.01 -1.12
CA ARG A 102 -5.59 10.37 -2.41
C ARG A 102 -4.65 10.90 -3.49
N HIS A 103 -3.85 10.01 -4.04
CA HIS A 103 -3.08 10.16 -5.27
C HIS A 103 -3.95 9.78 -6.48
N SER A 104 -3.93 10.63 -7.51
CA SER A 104 -4.65 10.42 -8.77
C SER A 104 -3.66 10.39 -9.92
N GLY A 105 -3.66 9.32 -10.71
CA GLY A 105 -2.79 9.15 -11.85
C GLY A 105 -1.61 8.20 -11.59
N SER A 106 -0.58 8.32 -12.43
CA SER A 106 0.56 7.39 -12.42
C SER A 106 1.36 7.47 -11.12
N MET A 107 1.68 6.28 -10.59
CA MET A 107 2.48 6.11 -9.39
C MET A 107 3.90 6.68 -9.51
N ALA A 108 4.38 6.98 -10.72
CA ALA A 108 5.63 7.73 -10.89
C ALA A 108 5.61 9.11 -10.20
N GLY A 109 4.41 9.71 -10.05
CA GLY A 109 4.20 10.98 -9.36
C GLY A 109 3.86 10.87 -7.87
N VAL A 110 3.81 9.65 -7.29
CA VAL A 110 3.34 9.43 -5.91
C VAL A 110 4.21 10.15 -4.87
N GLY A 111 5.48 10.40 -5.16
CA GLY A 111 6.40 11.12 -4.27
C GLY A 111 5.85 12.48 -3.80
N ALA A 112 5.17 13.23 -4.69
CA ALA A 112 4.55 14.50 -4.32
C ALA A 112 3.39 14.34 -3.31
N THR A 113 2.69 13.20 -3.34
CA THR A 113 1.65 12.85 -2.35
C THR A 113 2.28 12.56 -0.99
N TYR A 114 3.38 11.80 -0.96
CA TYR A 114 4.13 11.55 0.28
C TYR A 114 4.70 12.84 0.87
N GLU A 115 5.30 13.71 0.05
CA GLU A 115 5.82 15.01 0.50
C GLU A 115 4.73 15.90 1.09
N ALA A 116 3.54 15.93 0.47
CA ALA A 116 2.41 16.69 0.97
C ALA A 116 1.92 16.16 2.33
N LEU A 117 1.85 14.84 2.50
CA LEU A 117 1.50 14.21 3.77
C LEU A 117 2.53 14.50 4.86
N GLN A 118 3.83 14.29 4.58
CA GLN A 118 4.90 14.54 5.56
C GLN A 118 4.92 15.99 6.02
N ARG A 119 4.74 16.94 5.09
CA ARG A 119 4.66 18.37 5.43
C ARG A 119 3.48 18.67 6.34
N TRP A 120 2.31 18.15 6.01
CA TRP A 120 1.12 18.34 6.83
C TRP A 120 1.29 17.74 8.22
N VAL A 121 1.85 16.52 8.33
CA VAL A 121 2.15 15.88 9.62
C VAL A 121 3.04 16.79 10.48
N ALA A 122 4.11 17.35 9.91
CA ALA A 122 4.99 18.28 10.60
C ALA A 122 4.28 19.58 11.02
N GLU A 123 3.43 20.14 10.16
CA GLU A 123 2.62 21.33 10.47
C GLU A 123 1.62 21.09 11.62
N GLN A 124 1.14 19.85 11.77
CA GLN A 124 0.29 19.47 12.90
C GLN A 124 1.06 19.15 14.18
N GLY A 125 2.40 19.15 14.15
CA GLY A 125 3.23 18.72 15.29
C GLY A 125 3.12 17.22 15.59
N LEU A 126 2.72 16.43 14.61
CA LEU A 126 2.58 14.97 14.70
C LEU A 126 3.85 14.26 14.22
N THR A 127 3.93 12.97 14.50
CA THR A 127 5.05 12.10 14.09
C THR A 127 4.56 10.90 13.31
N THR A 128 5.41 10.33 12.45
CA THR A 128 5.15 9.03 11.79
C THR A 128 6.10 7.97 12.34
N ASP A 129 5.72 6.70 12.19
CA ASP A 129 6.55 5.55 12.60
C ASP A 129 7.53 5.08 11.49
N GLY A 130 7.56 5.78 10.36
CA GLY A 130 8.38 5.43 9.20
C GLY A 130 7.78 4.36 8.28
N THR A 131 6.62 3.80 8.61
CA THR A 131 5.88 2.90 7.73
C THR A 131 4.86 3.65 6.87
N ALA A 132 4.42 3.01 5.79
CA ALA A 132 3.37 3.56 4.93
C ALA A 132 2.48 2.45 4.35
N ARG A 133 1.25 2.80 4.00
CA ARG A 133 0.35 1.96 3.20
C ARG A 133 -0.12 2.69 1.95
N GLU A 134 -0.18 1.97 0.84
CA GLU A 134 -0.84 2.40 -0.39
C GLU A 134 -2.03 1.48 -0.65
N VAL A 135 -3.24 2.04 -0.68
CA VAL A 135 -4.47 1.31 -0.96
C VAL A 135 -4.92 1.64 -2.39
N TYR A 136 -4.88 0.65 -3.27
CA TYR A 136 -5.18 0.82 -4.70
C TYR A 136 -6.70 0.74 -4.95
N LEU A 137 -7.39 1.87 -4.78
CA LEU A 137 -8.85 1.99 -4.92
C LEU A 137 -9.32 1.78 -6.37
N VAL A 138 -8.53 2.27 -7.33
CA VAL A 138 -8.68 1.99 -8.76
C VAL A 138 -7.28 1.74 -9.30
N SER A 139 -7.11 0.61 -9.97
CA SER A 139 -5.83 0.16 -10.53
C SER A 139 -6.07 -0.67 -11.79
N HIS A 140 -5.09 -1.50 -12.19
CA HIS A 140 -5.24 -2.47 -13.27
C HIS A 140 -6.61 -3.20 -13.18
N PRO A 141 -7.34 -3.35 -14.30
CA PRO A 141 -6.92 -3.13 -15.69
C PRO A 141 -7.02 -1.69 -16.21
N GLU A 142 -7.41 -0.72 -15.38
CA GLU A 142 -7.46 0.68 -15.82
C GLU A 142 -6.06 1.21 -16.15
N PRO A 143 -5.92 2.14 -17.10
CA PRO A 143 -4.65 2.79 -17.40
C PRO A 143 -4.22 3.68 -16.22
N GLU A 144 -2.92 3.86 -16.03
CA GLU A 144 -2.34 4.52 -14.85
C GLU A 144 -2.88 5.95 -14.63
N GLU A 145 -3.26 6.66 -15.68
CA GLU A 145 -3.85 8.01 -15.59
C GLU A 145 -5.19 8.03 -14.85
N ARG A 146 -5.88 6.88 -14.80
CA ARG A 146 -7.16 6.71 -14.09
C ARG A 146 -6.98 6.10 -12.71
N TRP A 147 -5.76 5.71 -12.33
CA TRP A 147 -5.52 5.10 -11.03
C TRP A 147 -5.83 6.05 -9.89
N GLN A 148 -6.26 5.46 -8.80
CA GLN A 148 -6.64 6.14 -7.58
C GLN A 148 -6.06 5.35 -6.42
N THR A 149 -5.06 5.93 -5.77
CA THR A 149 -4.33 5.29 -4.67
C THR A 149 -4.47 6.15 -3.43
N GLU A 150 -4.93 5.59 -2.32
CA GLU A 150 -4.88 6.28 -1.04
C GLU A 150 -3.56 5.97 -0.35
N VAL A 151 -2.74 7.00 -0.14
CA VAL A 151 -1.50 6.90 0.62
C VAL A 151 -1.82 7.19 2.08
N GLN A 152 -1.41 6.30 2.99
CA GLN A 152 -1.66 6.38 4.42
C GLN A 152 -0.33 6.35 5.18
N LEU A 153 -0.11 7.34 6.05
CA LEU A 153 1.00 7.35 7.01
C LEU A 153 0.43 7.18 8.43
N PRO A 154 0.89 6.20 9.23
CA PRO A 154 0.55 6.15 10.64
C PRO A 154 1.04 7.41 11.35
N ILE A 155 0.23 7.93 12.28
CA ILE A 155 0.51 9.16 13.01
C ILE A 155 0.25 9.05 14.51
N SER A 156 1.11 9.69 15.30
CA SER A 156 0.95 9.89 16.76
C SER A 156 1.26 11.32 17.18
#